data_AF-A0A9D2IQK5-F1
#
_entry.id   AF-A0A9D2IQK5-F1
#
_cell.length_a   1.000
_cell.length_b   1.000
_cell.length_c   1.000
_cell.angle_alpha   90.00
_cell.angle_beta   90.00
_cell.angle_gamma   90.00
#
_symmetry.space_group_name_H-M   'P 1'
#
loop_
_entity.id
_entity.type
_entity.pdbx_description
1 polymer ?
#
loop_
_entity_poly.entity_id
_entity_poly.type
_entity_poly.pdbx_seq_one_letter_code
_entity_poly.pdbx_strand_id
1 'polypeptide(L)'
;MGGGARACYHGEKNNEPGEGFMTSDERREVAEAVAAGRRALASLEEAADALDSASNWGLFDLVAGGLLSSLVKHARLGDARESLERARADLYAFTRELSDVRGIEELRVDVGGLAATVDVLLDNPFVDLYVQKKISDAEDNVAAAIAATKTVLARLEAAR
;
A
#
# COMPACT_ATOMS: atom_id res chain seq x y z
N MET A 1 -31.68 -7.21 -71.25
CA MET A 1 -31.14 -5.85 -71.38
C MET A 1 -30.92 -5.29 -69.99
N GLY A 2 -29.67 -4.92 -69.67
CA GLY A 2 -29.24 -4.10 -68.51
C GLY A 2 -29.48 -4.71 -67.13
N GLY A 3 -28.52 -4.86 -66.22
CA GLY A 3 -27.14 -4.38 -66.18
C GLY A 3 -26.77 -4.07 -64.73
N GLY A 4 -25.81 -4.83 -64.19
CA GLY A 4 -24.86 -4.51 -63.10
C GLY A 4 -25.39 -4.12 -61.70
N ALA A 5 -24.60 -4.16 -60.63
CA ALA A 5 -23.34 -4.83 -60.31
C ALA A 5 -23.01 -4.46 -58.83
N ARG A 6 -22.42 -5.43 -58.09
CA ARG A 6 -21.54 -5.26 -56.89
C ARG A 6 -22.22 -4.82 -55.57
N ALA A 7 -21.76 -5.19 -54.38
CA ALA A 7 -20.47 -5.75 -53.93
C ALA A 7 -20.63 -6.61 -52.66
N CYS A 8 -19.72 -7.57 -52.50
CA CYS A 8 -19.46 -8.32 -51.26
C CYS A 8 -18.66 -7.48 -50.23
N TYR A 9 -18.56 -8.03 -49.01
CA TYR A 9 -17.57 -7.83 -47.94
C TYR A 9 -17.95 -6.97 -46.71
N HIS A 10 -18.25 -7.68 -45.61
CA HIS A 10 -17.65 -7.50 -44.28
C HIS A 10 -17.81 -8.86 -43.60
N GLY A 11 -16.79 -9.61 -43.20
CA GLY A 11 -15.44 -9.25 -42.81
C GLY A 11 -15.15 -10.12 -41.59
N GLU A 12 -14.64 -11.33 -41.82
CA GLU A 12 -14.06 -12.18 -40.78
C GLU A 12 -12.94 -11.42 -40.06
N LYS A 13 -12.95 -11.44 -38.73
CA LYS A 13 -11.71 -11.35 -37.94
C LYS A 13 -11.79 -12.27 -36.73
N ASN A 14 -11.43 -13.53 -36.96
CA ASN A 14 -10.80 -14.38 -35.97
C ASN A 14 -9.28 -14.35 -36.24
N ASN A 15 -8.46 -13.89 -35.29
CA ASN A 15 -7.05 -14.30 -35.08
C ASN A 15 -6.51 -13.60 -33.82
N GLU A 16 -6.29 -14.31 -32.71
CA GLU A 16 -5.01 -14.88 -32.21
C GLU A 16 -4.11 -13.86 -31.46
N PRO A 17 -3.37 -14.30 -30.41
CA PRO A 17 -2.89 -13.45 -29.31
C PRO A 17 -1.64 -12.66 -29.70
N GLY A 18 -1.69 -11.34 -29.49
CA GLY A 18 -0.59 -10.42 -29.78
C GLY A 18 0.44 -10.36 -28.64
N GLU A 19 1.71 -10.38 -29.01
CA GLU A 19 2.88 -10.16 -28.17
C GLU A 19 2.79 -8.82 -27.40
N GLY A 20 2.96 -8.89 -26.07
CA GLY A 20 3.32 -7.85 -25.10
C GLY A 20 3.29 -6.36 -25.47
N PHE A 21 2.11 -5.76 -25.60
CA PHE A 21 1.96 -4.30 -25.53
C PHE A 21 0.78 -3.90 -24.63
N MET A 22 1.08 -3.28 -23.49
CA MET A 22 0.07 -2.79 -22.56
C MET A 22 -0.81 -1.71 -23.20
N THR A 23 -2.11 -1.85 -23.03
CA THR A 23 -3.13 -0.89 -23.45
C THR A 23 -3.00 0.44 -22.68
N SER A 24 -3.64 1.49 -23.20
CA SER A 24 -3.67 2.80 -22.51
C SER A 24 -4.37 2.75 -21.16
N ASP A 25 -5.36 1.86 -21.01
CA ASP A 25 -6.08 1.68 -19.74
C ASP A 25 -5.21 0.92 -18.73
N GLU A 26 -4.53 -0.16 -19.12
CA GLU A 26 -3.58 -0.88 -18.25
C GLU A 26 -2.42 0.01 -17.80
N ARG A 27 -1.88 0.86 -18.68
CA ARG A 27 -0.84 1.84 -18.30
C ARG A 27 -1.35 2.87 -17.29
N ARG A 28 -2.64 3.24 -17.38
CA ARG A 28 -3.28 4.16 -16.41
C ARG A 28 -3.45 3.46 -15.07
N GLU A 29 -3.99 2.24 -15.05
CA GLU A 29 -4.17 1.43 -13.84
C GLU A 29 -2.83 1.22 -13.11
N VAL A 30 -1.75 0.86 -13.83
CA VAL A 30 -0.40 0.74 -13.24
C VAL A 30 0.08 2.08 -12.66
N ALA A 31 -0.14 3.20 -13.36
CA ALA A 31 0.28 4.51 -12.86
C ALA A 31 -0.50 4.93 -11.59
N GLU A 32 -1.79 4.62 -11.51
CA GLU A 32 -2.64 4.84 -10.34
C GLU A 32 -2.17 3.99 -9.15
N ALA A 33 -1.89 2.71 -9.38
CA ALA A 33 -1.33 1.80 -8.38
C ALA A 33 0.05 2.26 -7.87
N VAL A 34 0.96 2.71 -8.75
CA VAL A 34 2.26 3.28 -8.35
C VAL A 34 2.07 4.54 -7.50
N ALA A 35 1.15 5.43 -7.90
CA ALA A 35 0.87 6.64 -7.14
C ALA A 35 0.30 6.32 -5.75
N ALA A 36 -0.62 5.35 -5.65
CA ALA A 36 -1.17 4.90 -4.38
C ALA A 36 -0.11 4.19 -3.51
N GLY A 37 0.73 3.34 -4.08
CA GLY A 37 1.79 2.65 -3.36
C GLY A 37 2.84 3.61 -2.79
N ARG A 38 3.20 4.67 -3.53
CA ARG A 38 4.12 5.71 -3.03
C ARG A 38 3.53 6.50 -1.86
N ARG A 39 2.22 6.80 -1.90
CA ARG A 39 1.53 7.43 -0.76
C ARG A 39 1.50 6.49 0.45
N ALA A 40 1.13 5.23 0.24
CA ALA A 40 1.13 4.22 1.30
C ALA A 40 2.50 4.07 1.95
N LEU A 41 3.57 4.01 1.14
CA LEU A 41 4.93 3.92 1.64
C LEU A 41 5.32 5.14 2.49
N ALA A 42 5.03 6.36 2.02
CA ALA A 42 5.34 7.57 2.77
C ALA A 42 4.61 7.60 4.12
N SER A 43 3.31 7.26 4.14
CA SER A 43 2.52 7.22 5.37
C SER A 43 2.99 6.12 6.33
N LEU A 44 3.45 4.97 5.81
CA LEU A 44 4.05 3.90 6.62
C LEU A 44 5.40 4.34 7.24
N GLU A 45 6.23 5.07 6.49
CA GLU A 45 7.50 5.61 7.00
C GLU A 45 7.24 6.67 8.08
N GLU A 46 6.24 7.56 7.90
CA GLU A 46 5.81 8.51 8.93
C GLU A 46 5.31 7.79 10.20
N ALA A 47 4.56 6.70 10.04
CA ALA A 47 4.09 5.89 11.16
C ALA A 47 5.24 5.21 11.90
N ALA A 48 6.28 4.74 11.20
CA ALA A 48 7.47 4.16 11.81
C ALA A 48 8.22 5.21 12.66
N ASP A 49 8.41 6.43 12.14
CA ASP A 49 9.08 7.52 12.86
C ASP A 49 8.30 7.95 14.11
N ALA A 50 6.96 7.98 14.02
CA ALA A 50 6.10 8.33 15.14
C ALA A 50 6.11 7.23 16.24
N LEU A 51 6.14 5.96 15.85
CA LEU A 51 6.28 4.83 16.77
C LEU A 51 7.64 4.82 17.47
N ASP A 52 8.74 4.99 16.74
CA ASP A 52 10.10 5.06 17.32
C ASP A 52 10.19 6.21 18.33
N SER A 53 9.62 7.37 17.99
CA SER A 53 9.50 8.50 18.90
C SER A 53 8.72 8.13 20.17
N ALA A 54 7.58 7.45 20.05
CA ALA A 54 6.75 7.03 21.18
C ALA A 54 7.47 5.99 22.07
N SER A 55 8.19 5.04 21.47
CA SER A 55 9.00 4.03 22.14
C SER A 55 10.15 4.66 22.95
N ASN A 56 10.87 5.60 22.35
CA ASN A 56 12.01 6.30 22.95
C ASN A 56 11.60 7.24 24.10
N TRP A 57 10.40 7.85 24.06
CA TRP A 57 9.86 8.62 25.19
C TRP A 57 9.54 7.75 26.41
N GLY A 58 9.22 6.46 26.22
CA GLY A 58 9.04 5.49 27.31
C GLY A 58 10.33 5.25 28.10
N LEU A 59 11.49 5.24 27.43
CA LEU A 59 12.81 5.14 28.08
C LEU A 59 13.22 6.44 28.79
N PHE A 60 12.86 7.60 28.24
CA PHE A 60 13.28 8.90 28.77
C PHE A 60 12.76 9.14 30.20
N ASP A 61 11.60 8.58 30.56
CA ASP A 61 11.03 8.61 31.92
C ASP A 61 11.92 7.94 32.97
N LEU A 62 12.70 6.92 32.59
CA LEU A 62 13.59 6.19 33.49
C LEU A 62 14.91 6.93 33.75
N VAL A 63 15.30 7.83 32.83
CA VAL A 63 16.59 8.54 32.88
C VAL A 63 16.44 9.98 33.39
N ALA A 64 15.33 10.65 33.11
CA ALA A 64 15.17 12.09 33.34
C ALA A 64 14.40 12.51 34.62
N GLY A 65 13.93 11.57 35.44
CA GLY A 65 13.35 11.89 36.75
C GLY A 65 11.95 12.53 36.71
N GLY A 66 11.02 11.93 35.96
CA GLY A 66 9.58 11.91 36.27
C GLY A 66 8.72 13.19 36.13
N LEU A 67 9.29 14.38 35.89
CA LEU A 67 8.54 15.66 35.95
C LEU A 67 7.83 16.09 34.64
N LEU A 68 8.12 15.47 33.49
CA LEU A 68 7.53 15.85 32.18
C LEU A 68 6.65 14.75 31.55
N SER A 69 6.43 13.64 32.26
CA SER A 69 6.05 12.35 31.67
C SER A 69 4.64 12.28 31.07
N SER A 70 3.65 12.95 31.67
CA SER A 70 2.25 12.61 31.40
C SER A 70 1.65 13.32 30.18
N LEU A 71 2.03 14.59 29.94
CA LEU A 71 1.47 15.40 28.86
C LEU A 71 2.13 15.11 27.50
N VAL A 72 3.45 14.90 27.50
CA VAL A 72 4.19 14.56 26.27
C VAL A 72 3.88 13.14 25.81
N LYS A 73 3.64 12.20 26.75
CA LYS A 73 3.20 10.83 26.42
C LYS A 73 1.90 10.81 25.62
N HIS A 74 0.92 11.62 26.00
CA HIS A 74 -0.37 11.65 25.30
C HIS A 74 -0.25 12.22 23.89
N ALA A 75 0.58 13.24 23.69
CA ALA A 75 0.83 13.83 22.38
C ALA A 75 1.52 12.82 21.44
N ARG A 76 2.60 12.17 21.89
CA ARG A 76 3.38 11.24 21.03
C ARG A 76 2.64 9.94 20.71
N LEU A 77 1.86 9.41 21.65
CA LEU A 77 0.97 8.27 21.38
C LEU A 77 -0.18 8.68 20.44
N GLY A 78 -0.67 9.91 20.57
CA GLY A 78 -1.64 10.50 19.64
C GLY A 78 -1.08 10.62 18.22
N ASP A 79 0.14 11.15 18.08
CA ASP A 79 0.84 11.28 16.79
C ASP A 79 1.04 9.90 16.15
N ALA A 80 1.56 8.92 16.90
CA ALA A 80 1.73 7.56 16.40
C ALA A 80 0.41 6.95 15.92
N ARG A 81 -0.66 7.14 16.70
CA ARG A 81 -1.99 6.66 16.32
C ARG A 81 -2.48 7.32 15.03
N GLU A 82 -2.35 8.64 14.90
CA GLU A 82 -2.79 9.36 13.71
C GLU A 82 -2.02 8.91 12.46
N SER A 83 -0.68 8.85 12.55
CA SER A 83 0.16 8.43 11.43
C SER A 83 -0.14 6.99 11.02
N LEU A 84 -0.43 6.10 11.97
CA LEU A 84 -0.81 4.73 11.64
C LEU A 84 -2.21 4.60 11.04
N GLU A 85 -3.19 5.40 11.50
CA GLU A 85 -4.52 5.47 10.88
C GLU A 85 -4.42 5.96 9.41
N ARG A 86 -3.55 6.94 9.15
CA ARG A 86 -3.23 7.41 7.80
C ARG A 86 -2.57 6.32 6.96
N ALA A 87 -1.54 5.64 7.49
CA ALA A 87 -0.86 4.53 6.82
C ALA A 87 -1.84 3.41 6.44
N ARG A 88 -2.76 3.05 7.34
CA ARG A 88 -3.82 2.08 7.09
C ARG A 88 -4.73 2.50 5.93
N ALA A 89 -5.18 3.74 5.92
CA ALA A 89 -6.06 4.25 4.88
C ALA A 89 -5.39 4.24 3.50
N ASP A 90 -4.13 4.67 3.43
CA ASP A 90 -3.38 4.70 2.17
C ASP A 90 -2.99 3.30 1.70
N LEU A 91 -2.63 2.39 2.62
CA LEU A 91 -2.33 1.00 2.28
C LEU A 91 -3.58 0.26 1.78
N TYR A 92 -4.74 0.51 2.38
CA TYR A 92 -6.01 -0.01 1.88
C TYR A 92 -6.36 0.54 0.49
N ALA A 93 -6.12 1.84 0.27
CA ALA A 93 -6.28 2.43 -1.06
C ALA A 93 -5.34 1.76 -2.07
N PHE A 94 -4.06 1.58 -1.73
CA PHE A 94 -3.08 0.91 -2.59
C PHE A 94 -3.51 -0.51 -2.95
N THR A 95 -3.94 -1.32 -1.98
CA THR A 95 -4.41 -2.69 -2.25
C THR A 95 -5.61 -2.73 -3.19
N ARG A 96 -6.51 -1.74 -3.12
CA ARG A 96 -7.62 -1.62 -4.08
C ARG A 96 -7.13 -1.28 -5.48
N GLU A 97 -6.33 -0.23 -5.64
CA GLU A 97 -5.79 0.16 -6.96
C GLU A 97 -4.96 -0.98 -7.57
N LEU A 98 -4.18 -1.70 -6.75
CA LEU A 98 -3.40 -2.84 -7.18
C LEU A 98 -4.27 -4.02 -7.65
N SER A 99 -5.42 -4.23 -7.02
CA SER A 99 -6.37 -5.29 -7.41
C SER A 99 -7.04 -4.99 -8.75
N ASP A 100 -7.13 -3.72 -9.12
CA ASP A 100 -7.70 -3.27 -10.38
C ASP A 100 -6.70 -3.34 -11.55
N VAL A 101 -5.40 -3.49 -11.29
CA VAL A 101 -4.38 -3.72 -12.34
C VAL A 101 -4.59 -5.07 -13.00
N ARG A 102 -5.07 -5.06 -14.26
CA ARG A 102 -5.26 -6.26 -15.07
C ARG A 102 -4.02 -6.54 -15.92
N GLY A 103 -3.73 -7.82 -16.18
CA GLY A 103 -2.76 -8.23 -17.21
C GLY A 103 -1.38 -8.72 -16.71
N ILE A 104 -1.10 -8.71 -15.41
CA ILE A 104 0.18 -9.21 -14.86
C ILE A 104 -0.08 -10.28 -13.80
N GLU A 105 0.13 -11.56 -14.14
CA GLU A 105 -0.12 -12.69 -13.22
C GLU A 105 0.78 -12.64 -11.97
N GLU A 106 2.02 -12.16 -12.08
CA GLU A 106 2.93 -12.03 -10.94
C GLU A 106 2.39 -11.04 -9.88
N LEU A 107 1.68 -9.99 -10.31
CA LEU A 107 1.05 -9.03 -9.39
C LEU A 107 -0.10 -9.64 -8.58
N ARG A 108 -0.74 -10.73 -9.04
CA ARG A 108 -1.81 -11.39 -8.26
C ARG A 108 -1.29 -12.03 -6.98
N VAL A 109 -0.09 -12.62 -7.02
CA VAL A 109 0.56 -13.18 -5.82
C VAL A 109 0.89 -12.05 -4.84
N ASP A 110 1.30 -10.90 -5.36
CA ASP A 110 1.66 -9.73 -4.56
C ASP A 110 0.46 -9.02 -3.94
N VAL A 111 -0.69 -8.98 -4.63
CA VAL A 111 -1.95 -8.52 -4.03
C VAL A 111 -2.29 -9.37 -2.81
N GLY A 112 -2.12 -10.69 -2.88
CA GLY A 112 -2.34 -11.58 -1.74
C GLY A 112 -1.39 -11.32 -0.57
N GLY A 113 -0.11 -11.12 -0.84
CA GLY A 113 0.88 -10.77 0.18
C GLY A 113 0.64 -9.39 0.81
N LEU A 114 0.28 -8.40 -0.01
CA LEU A 114 -0.02 -7.05 0.45
C LEU A 114 -1.33 -7.00 1.24
N ALA A 115 -2.36 -7.74 0.81
CA ALA A 115 -3.61 -7.89 1.56
C ALA A 115 -3.38 -8.52 2.93
N ALA A 116 -2.51 -9.54 3.03
CA ALA A 116 -2.14 -10.10 4.33
C ALA A 116 -1.43 -9.08 5.23
N THR A 117 -0.54 -8.23 4.68
CA THR A 117 0.07 -7.14 5.48
C THR A 117 -0.93 -6.06 5.88
N VAL A 118 -1.91 -5.77 5.03
CA VAL A 118 -3.04 -4.90 5.38
C VAL A 118 -3.77 -5.52 6.56
N ASP A 119 -4.23 -6.77 6.46
CA ASP A 119 -4.97 -7.46 7.52
C ASP A 119 -4.21 -7.41 8.86
N VAL A 120 -2.90 -7.70 8.86
CA VAL A 120 -2.05 -7.61 10.06
C VAL A 120 -1.97 -6.19 10.63
N LEU A 121 -1.84 -5.17 9.78
CA LEU A 121 -1.88 -3.77 10.22
C LEU A 121 -3.28 -3.31 10.66
N LEU A 122 -4.34 -3.88 10.09
CA LEU A 122 -5.73 -3.51 10.38
C LEU A 122 -6.29 -4.22 11.62
N ASP A 123 -5.75 -5.38 11.99
CA ASP A 123 -6.16 -6.20 13.15
C ASP A 123 -5.75 -5.60 14.51
N ASN A 124 -5.41 -4.31 14.50
CA ASN A 124 -5.46 -3.38 15.64
C ASN A 124 -4.21 -3.34 16.53
N PRO A 125 -3.15 -2.61 16.10
CA PRO A 125 -2.12 -2.15 17.02
C PRO A 125 -2.57 -0.95 17.90
N PHE A 126 -3.61 -0.19 17.53
CA PHE A 126 -3.83 1.19 17.99
C PHE A 126 -4.57 1.38 19.31
N VAL A 127 -5.49 0.47 19.66
CA VAL A 127 -6.33 0.68 20.85
C VAL A 127 -5.52 0.44 22.14
N ASP A 128 -4.44 -0.35 22.04
CA ASP A 128 -3.65 -0.79 23.20
C ASP A 128 -2.21 -0.23 23.24
N LEU A 129 -1.86 0.78 22.42
CA LEU A 129 -0.51 1.41 22.38
C LEU A 129 -0.05 1.96 23.75
N TYR A 130 -0.96 2.04 24.73
CA TYR A 130 -0.64 2.30 26.13
C TYR A 130 0.27 1.24 26.78
N VAL A 131 0.45 0.07 26.15
CA VAL A 131 1.32 -1.01 26.60
C VAL A 131 2.58 -1.07 25.73
N GLN A 132 3.77 -1.05 26.34
CA GLN A 132 5.06 -1.08 25.64
C GLN A 132 5.19 -2.22 24.61
N LYS A 133 4.66 -3.41 24.95
CA LYS A 133 4.64 -4.55 24.03
C LYS A 133 3.89 -4.25 22.72
N LYS A 134 2.82 -3.46 22.78
CA LYS A 134 1.99 -3.11 21.63
C LYS A 134 2.65 -2.08 20.71
N ILE A 135 3.51 -1.22 21.25
CA ILE A 135 4.36 -0.33 20.43
C ILE A 135 5.34 -1.16 19.61
N SER A 136 6.03 -2.11 20.24
CA SER A 136 6.95 -3.02 19.55
C SER A 136 6.23 -3.88 18.48
N ASP A 137 5.06 -4.44 18.81
CA ASP A 137 4.27 -5.20 17.83
C ASP A 137 3.85 -4.29 16.64
N ALA A 138 3.54 -3.01 16.90
CA ALA A 138 3.20 -2.05 15.85
C ALA A 138 4.41 -1.70 14.97
N GLU A 139 5.60 -1.51 15.55
CA GLU A 139 6.85 -1.28 14.82
C GLU A 139 7.16 -2.44 13.87
N ASP A 140 7.06 -3.69 14.35
CA ASP A 140 7.28 -4.89 13.54
C ASP A 140 6.29 -4.99 12.38
N ASN A 141 5.01 -4.72 12.64
CA ASN A 141 3.97 -4.76 11.62
C ASN A 141 4.15 -3.67 10.55
N VAL A 142 4.52 -2.45 10.95
CA VAL A 142 4.81 -1.34 10.02
C VAL A 142 6.04 -1.67 9.18
N ALA A 143 7.11 -2.20 9.78
CA ALA A 143 8.31 -2.60 9.06
C ALA A 143 8.02 -3.68 8.00
N ALA A 144 7.21 -4.68 8.35
CA ALA A 144 6.77 -5.72 7.42
C ALA A 144 5.96 -5.13 6.24
N ALA A 145 5.04 -4.21 6.52
CA ALA A 145 4.26 -3.55 5.49
C ALA A 145 5.08 -2.62 4.58
N ILE A 146 6.10 -1.93 5.12
CA ILE A 146 7.06 -1.15 4.32
C ILE A 146 7.79 -2.07 3.34
N ALA A 147 8.29 -3.22 3.82
CA ALA A 147 9.02 -4.17 2.99
C ALA A 147 8.12 -4.75 1.87
N ALA A 148 6.89 -5.12 2.20
CA ALA A 148 5.91 -5.58 1.21
C ALA A 148 5.59 -4.49 0.19
N THR A 149 5.28 -3.27 0.64
CA THR A 149 4.96 -2.13 -0.24
C THR A 149 6.09 -1.80 -1.20
N LYS A 150 7.35 -1.78 -0.71
CA LYS A 150 8.55 -1.59 -1.56
C LYS A 150 8.69 -2.68 -2.62
N THR A 151 8.42 -3.93 -2.26
CA THR A 151 8.49 -5.06 -3.18
C THR A 151 7.46 -4.92 -4.31
N VAL A 152 6.21 -4.60 -3.98
CA VAL A 152 5.15 -4.41 -4.98
C VAL A 152 5.42 -3.19 -5.86
N LEU A 153 5.85 -2.07 -5.27
CA LEU A 153 6.22 -0.87 -6.03
C LEU A 153 7.32 -1.14 -7.05
N ALA A 154 8.38 -1.84 -6.66
CA ALA A 154 9.47 -2.17 -7.56
C ALA A 154 8.98 -2.99 -8.78
N ARG A 155 8.03 -3.90 -8.57
CA ARG A 155 7.43 -4.69 -9.66
C ARG A 155 6.50 -3.88 -10.55
N LEU A 156 5.65 -3.03 -9.98
CA LEU A 156 4.82 -2.12 -10.76
C LEU A 156 5.67 -1.18 -11.63
N GLU A 157 6.78 -0.68 -11.08
CA GLU A 157 7.70 0.18 -11.81
C GLU A 157 8.46 -0.58 -12.92
N ALA A 158 8.80 -1.84 -12.70
CA ALA A 158 9.42 -2.70 -13.72
C ALA A 158 8.45 -3.09 -14.84
N ALA A 159 7.14 -3.14 -14.56
CA ALA A 159 6.10 -3.47 -15.53
C ALA A 159 5.63 -2.27 -16.37
N ARG A 160 6.10 -1.06 -16.07
CA ARG A 160 5.65 0.21 -16.68
C ARG A 160 6.20 0.48 -18.08
#